data_AF-A0AA51SZ44-F1
#
_entry.id   AF-A0AA51SZ44-F1
#
_cell.length_a   1.000
_cell.length_b   1.000
_cell.length_c   1.000
_cell.angle_alpha   90.00
_cell.angle_beta   90.00
_cell.angle_gamma   90.00
#
_symmetry.space_group_name_H-M   'P 1'
#
loop_
_entity.id
_entity.type
_entity.pdbx_description
1 polymer ?
#
loop_
_entity_poly.entity_id
_entity_poly.type
_entity_poly.pdbx_seq_one_letter_code
_entity_poly.pdbx_strand_id
1 'polypeptide(L)'
;MDLAELLMVDHSSIRIIADNNLLQNTAAELIDFNKFLLNIHVNIEESIVFPLLKENNKEISKLIDRLTADHKLIETLFNNLYKWKVNDDPLFSVRLPLFYKTLKDHNSLEESDVFPYWRNIDNDGRNTAMKNAHEIIESNDISNYIKETGISEKMLKYIFI
;
A
#
# COMPACT_ATOMS: atom_id res chain seq x y z
N MET A 1 5.21 -17.41 3.22
CA MET A 1 4.60 -16.14 2.82
C MET A 1 5.56 -15.47 1.87
N ASP A 2 5.12 -15.01 0.71
CA ASP A 2 5.94 -14.19 -0.19
C ASP A 2 5.53 -12.70 -0.15
N LEU A 3 6.22 -11.86 -0.93
CA LEU A 3 5.99 -10.42 -0.92
C LEU A 3 4.61 -10.03 -1.47
N ALA A 4 4.08 -10.74 -2.47
CA ALA A 4 2.74 -10.46 -2.97
C ALA A 4 1.68 -10.83 -1.92
N GLU A 5 1.88 -11.94 -1.19
CA GLU A 5 1.02 -12.30 -0.06
C GLU A 5 1.09 -11.26 1.07
N LEU A 6 2.27 -10.69 1.36
CA LEU A 6 2.42 -9.59 2.33
C LEU A 6 1.62 -8.35 1.90
N LEU A 7 1.74 -7.93 0.63
CA LEU A 7 0.99 -6.79 0.10
C LEU A 7 -0.52 -7.05 0.12
N MET A 8 -0.98 -8.28 -0.13
CA MET A 8 -2.40 -8.63 0.04
C MET A 8 -2.88 -8.50 1.51
N VAL A 9 -1.98 -8.67 2.49
CA VAL A 9 -2.29 -8.36 3.90
C VAL A 9 -2.41 -6.85 4.11
N ASP A 10 -1.51 -6.05 3.52
CA ASP A 10 -1.62 -4.58 3.53
C ASP A 10 -2.96 -4.14 2.92
N HIS A 11 -3.36 -4.71 1.78
CA HIS A 11 -4.63 -4.44 1.10
C HIS A 11 -5.83 -4.77 1.98
N SER A 12 -5.75 -5.89 2.70
CA SER A 12 -6.80 -6.30 3.64
C SER A 12 -6.94 -5.30 4.78
N SER A 13 -5.83 -4.75 5.26
CA SER A 13 -5.81 -3.71 6.29
C SER A 13 -6.40 -2.39 5.77
N ILE A 14 -6.04 -1.99 4.55
CA ILE A 14 -6.62 -0.83 3.85
C ILE A 14 -8.14 -0.98 3.71
N ARG A 15 -8.63 -2.17 3.33
CA ARG A 15 -10.07 -2.48 3.27
C ARG A 15 -10.75 -2.33 4.62
N ILE A 16 -10.15 -2.88 5.69
CA ILE A 16 -10.69 -2.77 7.05
C ILE A 16 -10.78 -1.30 7.49
N ILE A 17 -9.73 -0.51 7.26
CA ILE A 17 -9.69 0.93 7.56
C ILE A 17 -10.80 1.66 6.81
N ALA A 18 -10.97 1.37 5.53
CA ALA A 18 -11.99 1.97 4.68
C ALA A 18 -13.42 1.60 5.12
N ASP A 19 -13.69 0.32 5.33
CA ASP A 19 -15.03 -0.18 5.63
C ASP A 19 -15.50 0.18 7.04
N ASN A 20 -14.57 0.48 7.95
CA ASN A 20 -14.86 0.95 9.30
C ASN A 20 -14.67 2.48 9.47
N ASN A 21 -14.38 3.20 8.39
CA ASN A 21 -14.22 4.67 8.38
C ASN A 21 -13.21 5.18 9.42
N LEU A 22 -12.06 4.50 9.57
CA LEU A 22 -11.12 4.74 10.66
C LEU A 22 -10.29 6.03 10.52
N LEU A 23 -10.39 6.74 9.40
CA LEU A 23 -9.67 8.00 9.17
C LEU A 23 -10.54 9.24 9.44
N GLN A 24 -11.76 9.05 9.92
CA GLN A 24 -12.78 10.10 10.04
C GLN A 24 -12.49 11.09 11.19
N ASN A 25 -11.82 10.66 12.26
CA ASN A 25 -11.89 11.37 13.54
C ASN A 25 -10.85 12.46 13.64
N THR A 26 -9.58 12.17 13.34
CA THR A 26 -8.46 13.08 13.59
C THR A 26 -7.52 13.20 12.40
N ALA A 27 -6.83 14.34 12.29
CA ALA A 27 -5.76 14.51 11.30
C ALA A 27 -4.55 13.59 11.59
N ALA A 28 -4.37 13.15 12.84
CA ALA A 28 -3.31 12.22 13.22
C ALA A 28 -3.51 10.84 12.59
N GLU A 29 -4.75 10.32 12.57
CA GLU A 29 -5.10 9.06 11.88
C GLU A 29 -4.73 9.13 10.40
N LEU A 30 -5.01 10.25 9.72
CA LEU A 30 -4.61 10.47 8.32
C LEU A 30 -3.09 10.45 8.15
N ILE A 31 -2.34 11.11 9.04
CA ILE A 31 -0.88 11.15 8.96
C ILE A 31 -0.29 9.74 9.10
N ASP A 32 -0.73 9.00 10.11
CA ASP A 32 -0.24 7.64 10.37
C ASP A 32 -0.59 6.68 9.23
N PHE A 33 -1.83 6.76 8.73
CA PHE A 33 -2.23 6.01 7.54
C PHE A 33 -1.37 6.35 6.32
N ASN A 34 -1.05 7.63 6.09
CA ASN A 34 -0.22 8.03 4.96
C ASN A 34 1.24 7.58 5.07
N LYS A 35 1.81 7.56 6.28
CA LYS A 35 3.14 6.98 6.50
C LYS A 35 3.16 5.50 6.13
N PHE A 36 2.13 4.76 6.51
CA PHE A 36 1.99 3.36 6.11
C PHE A 36 1.79 3.25 4.59
N LEU A 37 0.81 3.96 4.03
CA LEU A 37 0.43 3.84 2.64
C LEU A 37 1.55 4.26 1.68
N LEU A 38 2.04 5.50 1.78
CA LEU A 38 2.98 6.04 0.79
C LEU A 38 4.43 5.65 1.07
N ASN A 39 4.88 5.71 2.33
CA ASN A 39 6.30 5.50 2.63
C ASN A 39 6.68 4.02 2.69
N ILE A 40 5.70 3.13 2.92
CA ILE A 40 5.93 1.68 3.06
C ILE A 40 5.26 0.93 1.90
N HIS A 41 3.93 0.88 1.87
CA HIS A 41 3.20 0.03 0.92
C HIS A 41 3.49 0.39 -0.55
N VAL A 42 3.18 1.62 -0.96
CA VAL A 42 3.46 2.13 -2.31
C VAL A 42 4.95 2.11 -2.64
N ASN A 43 5.81 2.40 -1.65
CA ASN A 43 7.25 2.37 -1.84
C ASN A 43 7.78 0.96 -2.14
N ILE A 44 7.28 -0.07 -1.45
CA ILE A 44 7.59 -1.47 -1.75
C ILE A 44 7.17 -1.81 -3.19
N GLU A 45 5.98 -1.38 -3.59
CA GLU A 45 5.48 -1.65 -4.94
C GLU A 45 6.32 -0.97 -6.01
N GLU A 46 6.55 0.33 -5.90
CA GLU A 46 7.25 1.10 -6.93
C GLU A 46 8.76 0.85 -6.96
N SER A 47 9.38 0.56 -5.81
CA SER A 47 10.84 0.35 -5.73
C SER A 47 11.24 -1.11 -5.96
N ILE A 48 10.33 -2.07 -5.76
CA ILE A 48 10.66 -3.50 -5.79
C ILE A 48 9.74 -4.26 -6.75
N VAL A 49 8.45 -4.31 -6.47
CA VAL A 49 7.53 -5.24 -7.17
C VAL A 49 7.33 -4.84 -8.63
N PHE A 50 6.98 -3.58 -8.88
CA PHE A 50 6.70 -3.07 -10.22
C PHE A 50 7.92 -3.11 -11.16
N PRO A 51 9.13 -2.70 -10.74
CA PRO A 51 10.33 -2.87 -11.56
C PRO A 51 10.59 -4.34 -11.90
N LEU A 52 10.55 -5.23 -10.91
CA LEU A 52 10.85 -6.64 -11.10
C LEU A 52 9.85 -7.31 -12.04
N LEU A 53 8.56 -6.98 -11.91
CA LEU A 53 7.51 -7.46 -12.81
C LEU A 53 7.67 -6.91 -14.24
N LYS A 54 8.04 -5.63 -14.40
CA LYS A 54 8.30 -5.01 -15.72
C LYS A 54 9.49 -5.65 -16.44
N GLU A 55 10.55 -5.97 -15.71
CA GLU A 55 11.74 -6.62 -16.26
C GLU A 55 11.44 -8.05 -16.74
N ASN A 56 10.58 -8.77 -16.03
CA ASN A 56 10.22 -10.16 -16.33
C ASN A 56 9.03 -10.29 -17.29
N ASN A 57 8.15 -9.29 -17.39
CA ASN A 57 7.02 -9.30 -18.29
C ASN A 57 6.71 -7.91 -18.86
N LYS A 58 7.09 -7.70 -20.12
CA LYS A 58 6.84 -6.43 -20.83
C LYS A 58 5.37 -6.18 -21.16
N GLU A 59 4.53 -7.21 -21.21
CA GLU A 59 3.11 -7.08 -21.59
C GLU A 59 2.31 -6.29 -20.55
N ILE A 60 2.68 -6.41 -19.27
CA ILE A 60 2.03 -5.69 -18.15
C ILE A 60 2.64 -4.31 -17.88
N SER A 61 3.67 -3.90 -18.62
CA SER A 61 4.36 -2.64 -18.37
C SER A 61 3.43 -1.43 -18.40
N LYS A 62 2.50 -1.39 -19.37
CA LYS A 62 1.49 -0.32 -19.47
C LYS A 62 0.48 -0.33 -18.32
N LEU A 63 0.13 -1.52 -17.83
CA LEU A 63 -0.76 -1.66 -16.67
C LEU A 63 -0.06 -1.13 -15.41
N ILE A 64 1.20 -1.50 -15.21
CA ILE A 64 2.01 -1.01 -14.10
C ILE A 64 2.21 0.51 -14.20
N ASP A 65 2.50 1.06 -15.38
CA ASP A 65 2.61 2.51 -15.57
C ASP A 65 1.32 3.25 -15.16
N ARG A 66 0.16 2.66 -15.45
CA ARG A 66 -1.13 3.19 -15.04
C ARG A 66 -1.30 3.13 -13.52
N LEU A 67 -0.97 2.01 -12.87
CA LEU A 67 -1.10 1.87 -11.41
C LEU A 67 -0.14 2.82 -10.66
N THR A 68 1.08 3.00 -11.15
CA THR A 68 1.99 4.05 -10.68
C THR A 68 1.41 5.46 -10.83
N ALA A 69 0.63 5.72 -11.89
CA ALA A 69 -0.08 7.00 -12.03
C ALA A 69 -1.25 7.12 -11.04
N ASP A 70 -1.93 6.01 -10.74
CA ASP A 70 -2.99 5.96 -9.73
C ASP A 70 -2.43 6.26 -8.32
N HIS A 71 -1.20 5.83 -7.98
CA HIS A 71 -0.54 6.23 -6.73
C HIS A 71 -0.39 7.75 -6.58
N LYS A 72 -0.01 8.46 -7.65
CA LYS A 72 0.09 9.94 -7.66
C LYS A 72 -1.28 10.60 -7.46
N LEU A 73 -2.33 10.01 -8.04
CA LEU A 73 -3.69 10.46 -7.82
C LEU A 73 -4.09 10.23 -6.35
N ILE A 74 -3.81 9.05 -5.79
CA ILE A 74 -4.09 8.70 -4.38
C ILE A 74 -3.38 9.67 -3.43
N GLU A 75 -2.09 9.95 -3.65
CA GLU A 75 -1.33 10.95 -2.89
C GLU A 75 -1.98 12.35 -2.97
N THR A 76 -2.39 12.77 -4.17
CA THR A 76 -3.06 14.05 -4.37
C THR A 76 -4.40 14.12 -3.62
N LEU A 77 -5.19 13.04 -3.66
CA LEU A 77 -6.44 12.95 -2.93
C LEU A 77 -6.21 12.98 -1.41
N PHE A 78 -5.20 12.27 -0.93
CA PHE A 78 -4.80 12.29 0.47
C PHE A 78 -4.44 13.70 0.94
N ASN A 79 -3.58 14.41 0.20
CA ASN A 79 -3.15 15.76 0.55
C ASN A 79 -4.34 16.73 0.64
N ASN A 80 -5.32 16.59 -0.25
CA ASN A 80 -6.56 17.36 -0.19
C ASN A 80 -7.42 16.98 1.02
N LEU A 81 -7.57 15.69 1.33
CA LEU A 81 -8.29 15.22 2.52
C LEU A 81 -7.67 15.75 3.80
N TYR A 82 -6.35 15.66 3.93
CA TYR A 82 -5.63 16.19 5.08
C TYR A 82 -5.88 17.69 5.25
N LYS A 83 -5.75 18.46 4.15
CA LYS A 83 -6.03 19.90 4.15
C LYS A 83 -7.47 20.19 4.59
N TRP A 84 -8.47 19.48 4.05
CA TRP A 84 -9.86 19.67 4.44
C TRP A 84 -10.10 19.31 5.90
N LYS A 85 -9.49 18.23 6.40
CA LYS A 85 -9.61 17.80 7.79
C LYS A 85 -9.04 18.82 8.77
N VAL A 86 -7.86 19.37 8.48
CA VAL A 86 -7.20 20.37 9.34
C VAL A 86 -7.99 21.69 9.42
N ASN A 87 -8.74 22.01 8.36
CA ASN A 87 -9.54 23.25 8.28
C ASN A 87 -11.02 23.05 8.65
N ASP A 88 -11.40 21.86 9.16
CA ASP A 88 -12.80 21.47 9.41
C ASP A 88 -13.73 21.73 8.19
N ASP A 89 -13.20 21.54 6.98
CA ASP A 89 -13.92 21.75 5.73
C ASP A 89 -14.94 20.62 5.50
N PRO A 90 -16.24 20.92 5.26
CA PRO A 90 -17.27 19.92 4.97
C PRO A 90 -16.95 19.00 3.78
N LEU A 91 -16.07 19.42 2.87
CA LEU A 91 -15.61 18.56 1.77
C LEU A 91 -14.92 17.30 2.26
N PHE A 92 -14.33 17.29 3.47
CA PHE A 92 -13.70 16.10 4.03
C PHE A 92 -14.67 14.91 4.09
N SER A 93 -15.84 15.09 4.70
CA SER A 93 -16.82 14.01 4.86
C SER A 93 -17.45 13.58 3.53
N VAL A 94 -17.54 14.49 2.56
CA VAL A 94 -18.02 14.20 1.21
C VAL A 94 -16.99 13.41 0.39
N ARG A 95 -15.70 13.68 0.59
CA ARG A 95 -14.62 13.15 -0.26
C ARG A 95 -13.94 11.92 0.32
N LEU A 96 -13.97 11.72 1.63
CA LEU A 96 -13.38 10.53 2.27
C LEU A 96 -13.92 9.20 1.71
N PRO A 97 -15.25 9.03 1.50
CA PRO A 97 -15.77 7.80 0.89
C PRO A 97 -15.25 7.55 -0.53
N LEU A 98 -15.02 8.62 -1.30
CA LEU A 98 -14.46 8.50 -2.65
C LEU A 98 -13.00 8.08 -2.62
N PHE A 99 -12.21 8.61 -1.69
CA PHE A 99 -10.83 8.18 -1.47
C PHE A 99 -10.75 6.69 -1.10
N TYR A 100 -11.59 6.22 -0.18
CA TYR A 100 -11.69 4.81 0.15
C TYR A 100 -12.07 3.94 -1.05
N LYS A 101 -13.01 4.39 -1.87
CA LYS A 101 -13.37 3.68 -3.10
C LYS A 101 -12.18 3.60 -4.06
N THR A 102 -11.46 4.70 -4.26
CA THR A 102 -10.26 4.73 -5.12
C THR A 102 -9.20 3.75 -4.65
N LEU A 103 -8.89 3.72 -3.35
CA LEU A 103 -7.95 2.75 -2.77
C LEU A 103 -8.43 1.31 -3.05
N LYS A 104 -9.65 0.96 -2.65
CA LYS A 104 -10.16 -0.41 -2.83
C LYS A 104 -10.19 -0.85 -4.30
N ASP A 105 -10.59 0.04 -5.21
CA ASP A 105 -10.60 -0.26 -6.64
C ASP A 105 -9.17 -0.48 -7.17
N HIS A 106 -8.21 0.34 -6.74
CA HIS A 106 -6.80 0.23 -7.11
C HIS A 106 -6.17 -1.08 -6.61
N ASN A 107 -6.28 -1.37 -5.31
CA ASN A 107 -5.79 -2.61 -4.70
C ASN A 107 -6.44 -3.86 -5.34
N SER A 108 -7.71 -3.78 -5.75
CA SER A 108 -8.38 -4.89 -6.45
C SER A 108 -7.80 -5.14 -7.85
N LEU A 109 -7.41 -4.09 -8.57
CA LEU A 109 -6.76 -4.21 -9.88
C LEU A 109 -5.37 -4.85 -9.73
N GLU A 110 -4.60 -4.48 -8.72
CA GLU A 110 -3.30 -5.10 -8.46
C GLU A 110 -3.42 -6.59 -8.14
N GLU A 111 -4.34 -6.93 -7.24
CA GLU A 111 -4.59 -8.33 -6.85
C GLU A 111 -5.02 -9.21 -8.03
N SER A 112 -5.83 -8.67 -8.95
CA SER A 112 -6.41 -9.43 -10.07
C SER A 112 -5.56 -9.42 -11.34
N ASP A 113 -4.86 -8.31 -11.62
CA ASP A 113 -4.21 -8.09 -12.91
C ASP A 113 -2.68 -7.97 -12.82
N VAL A 114 -2.09 -7.77 -11.63
CA VAL A 114 -0.62 -7.62 -11.45
C VAL A 114 -0.01 -8.75 -10.63
N PHE A 115 -0.49 -8.97 -9.41
CA PHE A 115 0.08 -9.97 -8.50
C PHE A 115 0.05 -11.41 -9.04
N PRO A 116 -0.87 -11.84 -9.94
CA PRO A 116 -0.77 -13.16 -10.56
C PRO A 116 0.52 -13.40 -11.35
N TYR A 117 1.20 -12.34 -11.81
CA TYR A 117 2.49 -12.44 -12.49
C TYR A 117 3.66 -12.64 -11.52
N TRP A 118 3.49 -12.42 -10.22
CA TRP A 118 4.51 -12.65 -9.20
C TRP A 118 4.99 -14.10 -9.16
N ARG A 119 4.10 -15.05 -9.47
CA ARG A 119 4.45 -16.49 -9.55
C ARG A 119 5.55 -16.79 -10.58
N ASN A 120 5.73 -15.91 -11.58
CA ASN A 120 6.73 -16.07 -12.64
C ASN A 120 8.11 -15.56 -12.24
N ILE A 121 8.23 -14.82 -11.13
CA ILE A 121 9.52 -14.40 -10.58
C ILE A 121 10.22 -15.63 -10.02
N ASP A 122 11.52 -15.77 -10.26
CA ASP A 122 12.29 -16.88 -9.70
C ASP A 122 12.47 -16.75 -8.18
N ASN A 123 12.98 -17.81 -7.55
CA ASN A 123 13.14 -17.83 -6.09
C ASN A 123 14.13 -16.78 -5.59
N ASP A 124 15.20 -16.52 -6.34
CA ASP A 124 16.24 -15.57 -5.91
C ASP A 124 15.68 -14.14 -5.94
N GLY A 125 14.99 -13.78 -7.02
CA GLY A 125 14.26 -12.52 -7.15
C GLY A 125 13.20 -12.34 -6.06
N ARG A 126 12.41 -13.39 -5.75
CA ARG A 126 11.44 -13.34 -4.65
C ARG A 126 12.09 -13.15 -3.28
N ASN A 127 13.18 -13.86 -3.00
CA ASN A 127 13.91 -13.76 -1.73
C ASN A 127 14.55 -12.38 -1.55
N THR A 128 15.19 -11.85 -2.60
CA THR A 128 15.77 -10.50 -2.59
C THR A 128 14.68 -9.44 -2.41
N ALA A 129 13.55 -9.56 -3.13
CA ALA A 129 12.43 -8.65 -2.99
C ALA A 129 11.88 -8.65 -1.56
N MET A 130 11.73 -9.82 -0.95
CA MET A 130 11.25 -9.95 0.42
C MET A 130 12.19 -9.30 1.43
N LYS A 131 13.51 -9.49 1.27
CA LYS A 131 14.53 -8.84 2.09
C LYS A 131 14.48 -7.31 1.96
N ASN A 132 14.41 -6.80 0.73
CA ASN A 132 14.36 -5.36 0.48
C ASN A 132 13.07 -4.74 1.05
N ALA A 133 11.95 -5.45 0.98
CA ALA A 133 10.70 -5.01 1.60
C ALA A 133 10.82 -4.92 3.13
N HIS A 134 11.51 -5.88 3.76
CA HIS A 134 11.82 -5.81 5.19
C HIS A 134 12.63 -4.55 5.54
N GLU A 135 13.68 -4.26 4.77
CA GLU A 135 14.52 -3.07 4.96
C GLU A 135 13.71 -1.76 4.81
N ILE A 136 12.75 -1.70 3.88
CA ILE A 136 11.83 -0.55 3.75
C ILE A 136 10.93 -0.41 4.98
N ILE A 137 10.35 -1.50 5.47
CA ILE A 137 9.47 -1.48 6.65
C ILE A 137 10.25 -1.02 7.89
N GLU A 138 11.44 -1.58 8.12
CA GLU A 138 12.29 -1.24 9.27
C GLU A 138 12.80 0.20 9.24
N SER A 139 13.22 0.69 8.06
CA SER A 139 13.83 2.02 7.93
C SER A 139 12.84 3.18 7.97
N ASN A 140 11.55 2.93 7.70
CA ASN A 140 10.51 3.95 7.72
C ASN A 140 9.87 4.09 9.10
N ASP A 141 8.97 3.17 9.47
CA ASP A 141 8.31 3.18 10.78
C ASP A 141 7.61 1.83 11.04
N ILE A 142 8.38 0.84 11.52
CA ILE A 142 7.85 -0.50 11.83
C ILE A 142 6.70 -0.46 12.85
N SER A 143 6.71 0.50 13.77
CA SER A 143 5.64 0.62 14.79
C SER A 143 4.34 1.07 14.15
N ASN A 144 4.41 2.03 13.23
CA ASN A 144 3.27 2.47 12.44
C ASN A 144 2.77 1.35 11.50
N TYR A 145 3.69 0.61 10.85
CA TYR A 145 3.31 -0.53 10.01
C TYR A 145 2.51 -1.59 10.81
N ILE A 146 2.99 -1.97 12.00
CA ILE A 146 2.28 -2.89 12.92
C ILE A 146 0.90 -2.34 13.30
N LYS A 147 0.82 -1.04 13.61
CA LYS A 147 -0.43 -0.39 13.99
C LYS A 147 -1.47 -0.43 12.87
N GLU A 148 -1.09 -0.03 11.66
CA GLU A 148 -2.02 0.11 10.53
C GLU A 148 -2.40 -1.25 9.92
N THR A 149 -1.49 -2.24 9.95
CA THR A 149 -1.78 -3.58 9.42
C THR A 149 -2.39 -4.55 10.43
N GLY A 150 -2.20 -4.30 11.73
CA GLY A 150 -2.56 -5.24 12.79
C GLY A 150 -1.66 -6.49 12.85
N ILE A 151 -0.62 -6.58 12.01
CA ILE A 151 0.36 -7.67 12.07
C ILE A 151 1.15 -7.55 13.36
N SER A 152 1.24 -8.64 14.14
CA SER A 152 2.05 -8.64 15.37
C SER A 152 3.55 -8.62 15.07
N GLU A 153 4.34 -8.06 15.98
CA GLU A 153 5.82 -8.12 15.92
C GLU A 153 6.35 -9.56 15.78
N LYS A 154 5.67 -10.53 16.41
CA LYS A 154 6.02 -11.96 16.29
C LYS A 154 5.80 -12.49 14.88
N MET A 155 4.75 -12.05 14.20
CA MET A 155 4.47 -12.43 12.82
C MET A 155 5.48 -11.81 11.88
N LEU A 156 5.85 -10.53 12.05
CA LEU A 156 6.94 -9.91 11.29
C LEU A 156 8.24 -10.70 11.41
N LYS A 157 8.64 -11.04 12.64
CA LYS A 157 9.81 -11.91 12.88
C LYS A 157 9.65 -13.25 12.17
N TYR A 158 8.49 -13.91 12.27
CA TYR A 158 8.25 -15.19 11.60
C TYR A 158 8.37 -15.12 10.07
N ILE A 159 7.95 -14.02 9.46
CA ILE A 159 7.93 -13.81 8.01
C ILE A 159 9.34 -13.51 7.47
N PHE A 160 10.15 -12.76 8.21
CA PHE A 160 11.46 -12.27 7.78
C PHE A 160 12.66 -13.04 8.35
N ILE A 161 12.42 -14.21 8.96
CA ILE A 161 13.46 -15.18 9.38
C ILE A 161 14.04 -15.94 8.17
#